data_AF-A0A653TFP3-F1
#
_entry.id   AF-A0A653TFP3-F1
#
_cell.length_a   1.000
_cell.length_b   1.000
_cell.length_c   1.000
_cell.angle_alpha   90.00
_cell.angle_beta   90.00
_cell.angle_gamma   90.00
#
_symmetry.space_group_name_H-M   'P 1'
#
loop_
_entity.id
_entity.type
_entity.pdbx_description
1 polymer ?
#
loop_
_entity_poly.entity_id
_entity_poly.type
_entity_poly.pdbx_seq_one_letter_code
_entity_poly.pdbx_strand_id
1 'polypeptide(L)' 'MIYPTVADIKQFWDWKCYGPEDIAFYVEIGWINKEDYQEITGEQYEA' A
#
# COMPACT_ATOMS: atom_id res chain seq x y z
N MET A 1 15.09 12.76 -2.54
CA MET A 1 14.60 11.38 -2.30
C MET A 1 13.41 11.19 -3.20
N ILE A 2 13.43 10.18 -4.06
CA ILE A 2 12.26 9.79 -4.85
C ILE A 2 11.50 8.83 -3.94
N TYR A 3 10.41 9.30 -3.35
CA TYR A 3 9.51 8.43 -2.63
C TYR A 3 8.58 7.73 -3.61
N PRO A 4 8.19 6.47 -3.33
CA PRO A 4 7.26 5.75 -4.17
C PRO A 4 5.89 6.44 -4.15
N THR A 5 5.30 6.58 -5.33
CA THR A 5 3.90 6.98 -5.50
C THR A 5 2.97 5.80 -5.17
N VAL A 6 1.67 6.06 -5.03
CA VAL A 6 0.66 5.01 -4.88
C VAL A 6 0.73 3.99 -6.03
N ALA A 7 1.00 4.46 -7.26
CA ALA A 7 1.18 3.60 -8.42
C ALA A 7 2.42 2.69 -8.30
N ASP A 8 3.52 3.20 -7.75
CA ASP A 8 4.72 2.38 -7.48
C ASP A 8 4.41 1.31 -6.44
N ILE A 9 3.75 1.68 -5.33
CA ILE A 9 3.33 0.75 -4.27
C ILE A 9 2.42 -0.34 -4.84
N LYS A 10 1.46 0.02 -5.69
CA LYS A 10 0.61 -0.94 -6.39
C LYS A 10 1.39 -1.88 -7.31
N GLN A 11 2.38 -1.35 -8.03
CA GLN A 11 3.23 -2.18 -8.89
C GLN A 11 4.03 -3.20 -8.09
N PHE A 12 4.58 -2.82 -6.93
CA PHE A 12 5.25 -3.75 -6.02
C PHE A 12 4.30 -4.80 -5.43
N TRP A 13 3.06 -4.42 -5.12
CA TRP A 13 2.00 -5.34 -4.74
C TRP A 13 1.68 -6.35 -5.86
N ASP A 14 1.48 -5.87 -7.09
CA ASP A 14 1.18 -6.70 -8.26
C ASP A 14 2.34 -7.67 -8.56
N TRP A 15 3.59 -7.25 -8.32
CA TRP A 15 4.79 -8.09 -8.40
C TRP A 15 4.95 -9.08 -7.25
N LYS A 16 4.03 -9.05 -6.27
CA LYS A 16 4.10 -9.84 -5.03
C LYS A 16 5.38 -9.59 -4.24
N CYS A 17 5.93 -8.37 -4.35
CA CYS A 17 7.03 -7.90 -3.50
C CYS A 17 6.53 -7.43 -2.14
N TYR A 18 5.25 -7.06 -2.05
CA TYR A 18 4.60 -6.61 -0.81
C TYR A 18 3.46 -7.56 -0.40
N GLY A 19 3.39 -7.82 0.90
CA GLY A 19 2.25 -8.44 1.57
C GLY A 19 1.31 -7.39 2.17
N PRO A 20 0.12 -7.79 2.65
CA PRO A 20 -0.85 -6.88 3.26
C PRO A 20 -0.23 -6.02 4.36
N GLU A 21 0.68 -6.59 5.15
CA GLU A 21 1.42 -5.93 6.20
C GLU A 21 2.32 -4.78 5.69
N ASP A 22 2.91 -4.92 4.50
CA ASP A 22 3.76 -3.88 3.92
C ASP A 22 2.91 -2.70 3.45
N ILE A 23 1.75 -2.97 2.85
CA ILE A 23 0.81 -1.92 2.43
C ILE A 23 0.20 -1.24 3.66
N ALA A 24 -0.08 -2.00 4.72
CA ALA A 24 -0.56 -1.48 5.99
C ALA A 24 0.46 -0.52 6.63
N PHE A 25 1.75 -0.84 6.56
CA PHE A 25 2.81 0.06 7.03
C PHE A 25 2.78 1.43 6.35
N TYR A 26 2.49 1.48 5.03
CA TYR A 26 2.34 2.77 4.33
C TYR A 26 1.12 3.56 4.82
N VAL A 27 0.07 2.90 5.29
CA VAL A 27 -1.07 3.56 5.96
C VAL A 27 -0.67 4.07 7.34
N GLU A 28 0.04 3.26 8.13
CA GLU A 28 0.45 3.61 9.50
C GLU A 28 1.35 4.84 9.56
N ILE A 29 2.29 4.96 8.63
CA ILE A 29 3.18 6.12 8.53
C ILE A 29 2.50 7.33 7.87
N GLY A 30 1.23 7.19 7.46
CA GLY A 30 0.43 8.23 6.79
C GLY A 30 0.90 8.54 5.37
N TRP A 31 1.57 7.60 4.70
CA TRP A 31 2.04 7.76 3.33
C TRP A 31 0.92 7.60 2.31
N ILE A 32 0.07 6.60 2.53
CA ILE A 32 -1.16 6.37 1.78
C ILE A 32 -2.34 6.36 2.75
N ASN A 33 -3.56 6.52 2.24
CA ASN A 33 -4.76 6.44 3.05
C ASN A 33 -5.38 5.03 3.01
N LYS A 34 -6.43 4.80 3.80
CA LYS A 34 -7.14 3.51 3.86
C LYS A 34 -7.86 3.16 2.55
N GLU A 35 -8.26 4.16 1.77
CA GLU A 35 -8.89 3.97 0.46
C GLU A 35 -7.86 3.47 -0.55
N ASP A 36 -6.64 4.04 -0.55
CA ASP A 36 -5.51 3.59 -1.36
C ASP A 36 -5.13 2.14 -1.01
N TYR A 37 -5.11 1.79 0.28
CA TYR A 37 -4.88 0.40 0.72
C TYR A 37 -5.91 -0.55 0.09
N GLN A 38 -7.19 -0.19 0.15
CA GLN A 38 -8.26 -1.01 -0.40
C GLN A 38 -8.19 -1.07 -1.94
N GLU A 39 -7.77 0.01 -2.61
CA GLU A 39 -7.58 0.02 -4.06
C GLU A 39 -6.40 -0.86 -4.51
N ILE A 40 -5.31 -0.87 -3.73
CA ILE A 40 -4.12 -1.67 -4.01
C ILE A 40 -4.38 -3.16 -3.74
N THR A 41 -4.87 -3.48 -2.54
CA THR A 41 -4.96 -4.86 -2.05
C THR A 41 -6.27 -5.55 -2.40
N GLY A 42 -7.34 -4.78 -2.60
CA GLY A 42 -8.71 -5.28 -2.69
C GLY A 42 -9.33 -5.68 -1.35
N GLU A 43 -8.57 -5.55 -0.25
CA GLU A 43 -8.99 -5.92 1.11
C GLU A 43 -9.36 -4.68 1.92
N GLN A 44 -10.24 -4.85 2.91
CA GLN A 44 -10.46 -3.78 3.89
C GLN A 44 -9.25 -3.68 4.80
N TYR A 45 -8.79 -2.44 5.04
CA TYR A 45 -7.76 -2.18 6.02
C TYR A 45 -8.28 -2.51 7.43
N GLU A 46 -7.80 -3.62 8.00
CA GLU A 46 -8.00 -3.98 9.41
C GLU A 46 -6.80 -3.48 10.21
N ALA A 47 -7.05 -2.57 11.16
CA ALA A 47 -6.05 -1.91 12.00
C ALA A 47 -5.71 -2.74 13.24
#